data_AF-A0A821TPD2-F1
#
_entry.id   AF-A0A821TPD2-F1
#
_cell.length_a   1.000
_cell.length_b   1.000
_cell.length_c   1.000
_cell.angle_alpha   90.00
_cell.angle_beta   90.00
_cell.angle_gamma   90.00
#
_symmetry.space_group_name_H-M   'P 1'
#
loop_
_entity.id
_entity.type
_entity.pdbx_description
1 polymer ?
#
loop_
_entity_poly.entity_id
_entity_poly.type
_entity_poly.pdbx_seq_one_letter_code
_entity_poly.pdbx_strand_id
1 'polypeptide(L)'
;FGVYIWRYRESIRIGDRFKETNGYTYINLQLSVYVNDVLTFLLGFCCFFGSLKILRLCRFHQRLSLFIETLQYAMKDLILFTFMFFIVFMAFLTLFYLLFVGKISSCSTLLNTAQVLFEMMLMQFDAHELEYADAFLGPFCFSLFIFLAVFLCMSMFITIISDSFRIVRDNAKNNLNENYQILLYMFRKFQQWLGKTKLHIYIVVLLK
;
A
#
# COMPACT_ATOMS: atom_id res chain seq x y z
N PHE A 1 -4.97 -20.51 18.10
CA PHE A 1 -4.74 -21.60 19.08
C PHE A 1 -5.87 -22.64 19.06
N GLY A 2 -7.14 -22.25 19.16
CA GLY A 2 -8.27 -23.20 19.12
C GLY A 2 -8.34 -24.08 17.86
N VAL A 3 -8.19 -23.50 16.66
CA VAL A 3 -8.20 -24.25 15.39
C VAL A 3 -7.04 -25.26 15.30
N TYR A 4 -5.87 -24.91 15.85
CA TYR A 4 -4.71 -25.81 15.88
C TYR A 4 -4.95 -27.02 16.80
N ILE A 5 -5.51 -26.78 18.00
CA ILE A 5 -5.90 -27.85 18.92
C ILE A 5 -6.98 -28.75 18.28
N TRP A 6 -7.93 -28.15 17.56
CA TRP A 6 -8.98 -28.90 16.87
C TRP A 6 -8.41 -29.79 15.76
N ARG A 7 -7.50 -29.28 14.93
CA ARG A 7 -6.77 -30.07 13.92
C ARG A 7 -6.01 -31.24 14.57
N TYR A 8 -5.32 -30.97 15.68
CA TYR A 8 -4.54 -31.97 16.39
C TYR A 8 -5.42 -33.10 16.93
N ARG A 9 -6.57 -32.77 17.54
CA ARG A 9 -7.53 -33.75 18.05
C ARG A 9 -8.16 -34.58 16.94
N GLU A 10 -8.49 -33.95 15.81
CA GLU A 10 -9.07 -34.66 14.66
C GLU A 10 -8.05 -35.61 14.01
N SER A 11 -6.78 -35.21 13.93
CA SER A 11 -5.70 -36.08 13.44
C SER A 11 -5.50 -37.32 14.32
N ILE A 12 -5.63 -37.18 15.64
CA ILE A 12 -5.54 -38.31 16.57
C ILE A 12 -6.74 -39.25 16.39
N ARG A 13 -7.96 -38.69 16.32
CA ARG A 13 -9.19 -39.46 16.11
C ARG A 13 -9.14 -40.31 14.84
N ILE A 14 -8.63 -39.73 13.75
CA ILE A 14 -8.43 -40.45 12.48
C ILE A 14 -7.39 -41.55 12.63
N GLY A 15 -6.27 -41.28 13.32
CA GLY A 15 -5.22 -42.26 13.59
C GLY A 15 -5.69 -43.46 14.41
N ASP A 16 -6.52 -43.23 15.43
CA ASP A 16 -7.06 -44.30 16.27
C ASP A 16 -8.06 -45.17 15.49
N ARG A 17 -8.97 -44.55 14.72
CA ARG A 17 -9.88 -45.26 13.80
C ARG A 17 -9.15 -46.11 12.77
N PHE A 18 -8.02 -45.63 12.27
CA PHE A 18 -7.20 -46.37 11.30
C PHE A 18 -6.56 -47.61 11.95
N LYS A 19 -6.04 -47.47 13.18
CA LYS A 19 -5.46 -48.58 13.95
C LYS A 19 -6.50 -49.64 14.31
N GLU A 20 -7.68 -49.23 14.77
CA GLU A 20 -8.77 -50.15 15.14
C GLU A 20 -9.25 -50.99 13.96
N THR A 21 -9.15 -50.47 12.74
CA THR A 21 -9.67 -51.14 11.54
C THR A 21 -8.59 -51.79 10.67
N ASN A 22 -7.32 -51.83 11.11
CA ASN A 22 -6.18 -52.32 10.33
C ASN A 22 -6.12 -51.78 8.88
N GLY A 23 -6.64 -50.56 8.65
CA GLY A 23 -6.63 -49.90 7.34
C GLY A 23 -7.68 -50.35 6.31
N TYR A 24 -8.62 -51.24 6.66
CA TYR A 24 -9.61 -51.75 5.68
C TYR A 24 -10.87 -50.89 5.52
N THR A 25 -11.06 -49.85 6.33
CA THR A 25 -12.25 -48.97 6.28
C THR A 25 -11.91 -47.63 5.67
N TYR A 26 -12.80 -47.14 4.81
CA TYR A 26 -12.73 -45.80 4.25
C TYR A 26 -12.86 -44.73 5.34
N ILE A 27 -11.89 -43.82 5.40
CA ILE A 27 -11.91 -42.66 6.31
C ILE A 27 -12.07 -41.39 5.49
N ASN A 28 -13.10 -40.60 5.80
CA ASN A 28 -13.31 -39.31 5.15
C ASN A 28 -12.33 -38.26 5.73
N LEU A 29 -11.36 -37.83 4.91
CA LEU A 29 -10.36 -36.83 5.26
C LEU A 29 -10.77 -35.39 4.90
N GLN A 30 -11.92 -35.18 4.25
CA GLN A 30 -12.34 -33.85 3.78
C GLN A 30 -12.42 -32.83 4.92
N LEU A 31 -12.92 -33.24 6.08
CA LEU A 31 -12.97 -32.38 7.26
C LEU A 31 -11.55 -31.97 7.70
N SER A 32 -10.62 -32.93 7.77
CA SER A 32 -9.23 -32.67 8.16
C SER A 32 -8.53 -31.70 7.20
N VAL A 33 -8.79 -31.83 5.89
CA VAL A 33 -8.29 -30.91 4.86
C VAL A 33 -8.87 -29.51 5.08
N TYR A 34 -10.18 -29.38 5.27
CA TYR A 34 -10.82 -28.07 5.49
C TYR A 34 -10.27 -27.34 6.74
N VAL A 35 -10.06 -28.06 7.85
CA VAL A 35 -9.45 -27.48 9.06
C VAL A 35 -8.01 -27.03 8.79
N ASN A 36 -7.25 -27.81 8.02
CA ASN A 36 -5.88 -27.44 7.62
C ASN A 36 -5.85 -26.20 6.71
N ASP A 37 -6.77 -26.08 5.75
CA ASP A 37 -6.85 -24.93 4.86
C ASP A 37 -7.17 -23.66 5.66
N VAL A 38 -8.17 -23.71 6.54
CA VAL A 38 -8.52 -22.59 7.44
C VAL A 38 -7.33 -22.20 8.32
N LEU A 39 -6.59 -23.17 8.87
CA LEU A 39 -5.39 -22.90 9.66
C LEU A 39 -4.30 -22.21 8.82
N THR A 40 -4.11 -22.65 7.58
CA THR A 40 -3.12 -22.09 6.64
C THR A 40 -3.48 -20.65 6.30
N PHE A 41 -4.76 -20.35 6.04
CA PHE A 41 -5.24 -18.97 5.85
C PHE A 41 -4.97 -18.10 7.07
N LEU A 42 -5.28 -18.58 8.29
CA LEU A 42 -5.03 -17.84 9.53
C LEU A 42 -3.54 -17.59 9.79
N LEU A 43 -2.68 -18.57 9.50
CA LEU A 43 -1.23 -18.41 9.57
C LEU A 43 -0.74 -17.38 8.55
N GLY A 44 -1.26 -17.42 7.33
CA GLY A 44 -0.99 -16.40 6.30
C GLY A 44 -1.35 -14.99 6.77
N PHE A 45 -2.53 -14.80 7.37
CA PHE A 45 -2.91 -13.53 7.99
C PHE A 45 -1.95 -13.11 9.11
N CYS A 46 -1.55 -14.03 9.98
CA CYS A 46 -0.60 -13.75 11.04
C CYS A 46 0.76 -13.30 10.49
N CYS A 47 1.29 -14.01 9.49
CA CYS A 47 2.52 -13.64 8.80
C CYS A 47 2.38 -12.25 8.14
N PHE A 48 1.26 -11.97 7.46
CA PHE A 48 0.99 -10.67 6.86
C PHE A 48 1.00 -9.53 7.88
N PHE A 49 0.29 -9.66 9.01
CA PHE A 49 0.32 -8.67 10.08
C PHE A 49 1.70 -8.55 10.72
N GLY A 50 2.45 -9.66 10.83
CA GLY A 50 3.86 -9.66 11.23
C GLY A 50 4.72 -8.81 10.29
N SER A 51 4.57 -8.98 8.98
CA SER A 51 5.23 -8.17 7.96
C SER A 51 4.84 -6.69 8.06
N LEU A 52 3.57 -6.36 8.27
CA LEU A 52 3.13 -4.97 8.51
C LEU A 52 3.76 -4.37 9.79
N LYS A 53 3.97 -5.18 10.83
CA LYS A 53 4.65 -4.75 12.05
C LYS A 53 6.13 -4.46 11.80
N ILE A 54 6.79 -5.25 10.96
CA ILE A 54 8.17 -4.99 10.51
C ILE A 54 8.24 -3.66 9.74
N LEU A 55 7.27 -3.35 8.86
CA LEU A 55 7.21 -2.05 8.18
C LEU A 55 7.11 -0.87 9.16
N ARG A 56 6.39 -1.03 10.28
CA ARG A 56 6.37 0.01 11.34
C ARG A 56 7.72 0.17 12.04
N LEU A 57 8.49 -0.91 12.19
CA LEU A 57 9.84 -0.85 12.75
C LEU A 57 10.81 -0.08 11.84
N CYS A 58 10.63 -0.15 10.52
CA CYS A 58 11.42 0.62 9.56
C CYS A 58 11.28 2.15 9.70
N ARG A 59 10.25 2.64 10.42
CA ARG A 59 10.08 4.09 10.71
C ARG A 59 11.24 4.69 11.51
N PHE A 60 12.07 3.87 12.17
CA PHE A 60 13.27 4.36 12.86
C PHE A 60 14.32 4.98 11.91
N HIS A 61 14.28 4.68 10.60
CA HIS A 61 15.13 5.34 9.62
C HIS A 61 14.56 6.71 9.21
N GLN A 62 15.32 7.78 9.42
CA GLN A 62 14.92 9.16 9.12
C GLN A 62 14.42 9.38 7.68
N ARG A 63 15.03 8.72 6.69
CA ARG A 63 14.60 8.79 5.28
C ARG A 63 13.23 8.14 5.05
N LEU A 64 12.99 7.00 5.70
CA LEU A 64 11.71 6.29 5.60
C LEU A 64 10.61 6.97 6.42
N SER A 65 10.94 7.57 7.57
CA SER A 65 9.97 8.36 8.36
C SER A 65 9.43 9.54 7.55
N LEU A 66 10.30 10.29 6.87
CA LEU A 66 9.88 11.41 6.02
C LEU A 66 8.96 10.92 4.89
N PHE A 67 9.27 9.79 4.25
CA PHE A 67 8.40 9.22 3.21
C PHE A 67 7.02 8.83 3.76
N ILE A 68 6.97 8.19 4.93
CA ILE A 68 5.71 7.81 5.59
C ILE A 68 4.89 9.06 5.97
N GLU A 69 5.54 10.10 6.51
CA GLU A 69 4.90 11.38 6.85
C GLU A 69 4.35 12.08 5.61
N THR A 70 5.08 12.04 4.48
CA THR A 70 4.60 12.61 3.20
C THR A 70 3.39 11.87 2.67
N LEU A 71 3.38 10.54 2.75
CA LEU A 71 2.22 9.75 2.38
C LEU A 71 1.04 10.07 3.30
N GLN A 72 1.24 10.08 4.62
CA GLN A 72 0.18 10.39 5.60
C GLN A 72 -0.43 11.78 5.38
N TYR A 73 0.40 12.77 5.07
CA TYR A 73 -0.07 14.11 4.71
C TYR A 73 -0.89 14.10 3.41
N ALA A 74 -0.38 13.42 2.38
CA ALA A 74 -1.05 13.28 1.08
C ALA A 74 -2.33 12.41 1.12
N MET A 75 -2.56 11.62 2.18
CA MET A 75 -3.62 10.60 2.19
C MET A 75 -5.00 11.19 1.92
N LYS A 76 -5.30 12.36 2.49
CA LYS A 76 -6.61 12.99 2.30
C LYS A 76 -6.87 13.31 0.82
N ASP A 77 -5.88 13.89 0.15
CA ASP A 77 -5.99 14.28 -1.25
C ASP A 77 -5.97 13.05 -2.18
N LEU A 78 -5.18 12.04 -1.83
CA LEU A 78 -5.16 10.75 -2.54
C LEU A 78 -6.48 10.01 -2.45
N ILE A 79 -7.18 10.04 -1.30
CA ILE A 79 -8.50 9.41 -1.16
C ILE A 79 -9.53 10.13 -2.04
N LEU A 80 -9.54 11.46 -2.04
CA LEU A 80 -10.42 12.26 -2.89
C LEU A 80 -10.16 11.99 -4.37
N PHE A 81 -8.88 11.93 -4.77
CA PHE A 81 -8.47 11.58 -6.12
C PHE A 81 -8.89 10.16 -6.51
N THR A 82 -8.74 9.19 -5.60
CA THR A 82 -9.17 7.79 -5.83
C THR A 82 -10.67 7.70 -6.07
N PHE A 83 -11.46 8.48 -5.34
CA PHE A 83 -12.91 8.53 -5.55
C PHE A 83 -13.27 9.08 -6.94
N MET A 84 -12.61 10.16 -7.38
CA MET A 84 -12.81 10.69 -8.74
C MET A 84 -12.38 9.69 -9.82
N PHE A 85 -11.22 9.04 -9.63
CA PHE A 85 -10.75 7.99 -10.51
C PHE A 85 -11.75 6.84 -10.62
N PHE A 86 -12.31 6.40 -9.50
CA PHE A 86 -13.27 5.30 -9.46
C PHE A 86 -14.54 5.59 -10.27
N ILE A 87 -15.04 6.83 -10.25
CA ILE A 87 -16.19 7.25 -11.07
C ILE A 87 -15.88 7.12 -12.56
N VAL A 88 -14.73 7.64 -12.99
CA VAL A 88 -14.28 7.56 -14.39
C VAL A 88 -14.06 6.10 -14.79
N PHE A 89 -13.41 5.32 -13.92
CA PHE A 89 -13.19 3.89 -14.12
C PHE A 89 -14.50 3.12 -14.28
N MET A 90 -15.52 3.40 -13.45
CA MET A 90 -16.84 2.78 -13.57
C MET A 90 -17.59 3.17 -14.84
N ALA A 91 -17.40 4.40 -15.33
CA ALA A 91 -17.96 4.81 -16.62
C ALA A 91 -17.33 4.03 -17.78
N PHE A 92 -16.01 3.84 -17.76
CA PHE A 92 -15.34 2.98 -18.75
C PHE A 92 -15.68 1.50 -18.58
N LEU A 93 -15.84 1.02 -17.35
CA LEU A 93 -16.24 -0.36 -17.08
C LEU A 93 -17.59 -0.69 -17.72
N THR A 94 -18.58 0.18 -17.52
CA THR A 94 -19.91 -0.01 -18.12
C THR A 94 -19.87 0.13 -19.64
N LEU A 95 -19.11 1.08 -20.18
CA LEU A 95 -18.92 1.25 -21.62
C LEU A 95 -18.27 0.02 -22.27
N PHE A 96 -17.15 -0.47 -21.74
CA PHE A 96 -16.44 -1.64 -22.28
C PHE A 96 -17.28 -2.91 -22.17
N TYR A 97 -17.99 -3.08 -21.05
CA TYR A 97 -18.90 -4.21 -20.88
C TYR A 97 -19.98 -4.19 -21.97
N LEU A 98 -20.65 -3.04 -22.18
CA LEU A 98 -21.69 -2.92 -23.21
C LEU A 98 -21.18 -3.14 -24.63
N LEU A 99 -19.97 -2.67 -24.94
CA LEU A 99 -19.40 -2.82 -26.28
C LEU A 99 -18.91 -4.25 -26.57
N PHE A 100 -18.31 -4.92 -25.58
CA PHE A 100 -17.54 -6.15 -25.82
C PHE A 100 -18.11 -7.42 -25.16
N VAL A 101 -19.21 -7.34 -24.39
CA VAL A 101 -19.82 -8.52 -23.73
C VAL A 101 -20.15 -9.66 -24.69
N GLY A 102 -20.58 -9.35 -25.91
CA GLY A 102 -20.93 -10.35 -26.93
C GLY A 102 -19.79 -10.73 -27.88
N LYS A 103 -18.63 -10.07 -27.78
CA LYS A 103 -17.51 -10.24 -28.74
C LYS A 103 -16.28 -10.87 -28.12
N ILE A 104 -16.00 -10.59 -26.85
CA ILE A 104 -14.80 -11.04 -26.14
C ILE A 104 -15.22 -11.84 -24.92
N SER A 105 -14.79 -13.11 -24.83
CA SER A 105 -15.12 -13.98 -23.68
C SER A 105 -14.60 -13.41 -22.35
N SER A 106 -13.47 -12.70 -22.38
CA SER A 106 -12.88 -12.00 -21.23
C SER A 106 -13.74 -10.83 -20.72
N CYS A 107 -14.70 -10.34 -21.52
CA CYS A 107 -15.65 -9.29 -21.13
C CYS A 107 -17.06 -9.83 -20.81
N SER A 108 -17.21 -11.15 -20.63
CA SER A 108 -18.52 -11.80 -20.43
C SER A 108 -19.25 -11.38 -19.16
N THR A 109 -18.54 -11.02 -18.10
CA THR A 109 -19.11 -10.49 -16.86
C THR A 109 -18.52 -9.13 -16.53
N LEU A 110 -19.23 -8.35 -15.72
CA LEU A 110 -18.74 -7.05 -15.26
C LEU A 110 -17.43 -7.19 -14.46
N LEU A 111 -17.28 -8.25 -13.67
CA LEU A 111 -16.06 -8.51 -12.89
C LEU A 111 -14.88 -8.88 -13.80
N ASN A 112 -15.11 -9.73 -14.81
CA ASN A 112 -14.06 -10.08 -15.77
C ASN A 112 -13.66 -8.88 -16.63
N THR A 113 -14.64 -8.04 -17.02
CA THR A 113 -14.35 -6.78 -17.73
C THR A 113 -13.52 -5.82 -16.87
N ALA A 114 -13.79 -5.76 -15.56
CA ALA A 114 -12.96 -4.98 -14.64
C ALA A 114 -11.53 -5.50 -14.58
N GLN A 115 -11.34 -6.82 -14.58
CA GLN A 115 -10.00 -7.43 -14.67
C GLN A 115 -9.29 -7.03 -15.97
N VAL A 116 -9.98 -7.12 -17.11
CA VAL A 116 -9.45 -6.69 -18.41
C VAL A 116 -9.04 -5.21 -18.38
N LEU A 117 -9.84 -4.32 -17.79
CA LEU A 117 -9.48 -2.90 -17.64
C LEU A 117 -8.26 -2.68 -16.72
N PHE A 118 -8.08 -3.49 -15.68
CA PHE A 118 -6.85 -3.47 -14.88
C PHE A 118 -5.62 -3.97 -15.67
N GLU A 119 -5.77 -5.02 -16.48
CA GLU A 119 -4.72 -5.51 -17.37
C GLU A 119 -4.35 -4.45 -18.42
N MET A 120 -5.33 -3.72 -18.95
CA MET A 120 -5.12 -2.57 -19.83
C MET A 120 -4.39 -1.43 -19.12
N MET A 121 -4.75 -1.12 -17.87
CA MET A 121 -4.06 -0.10 -17.06
C MET A 121 -2.59 -0.48 -16.79
N LEU A 122 -2.30 -1.76 -16.59
CA LEU A 122 -0.94 -2.30 -16.44
C LEU A 122 -0.18 -2.42 -17.78
N MET A 123 -0.84 -2.11 -18.91
CA MET A 123 -0.33 -2.30 -20.27
C MET A 123 0.11 -3.75 -20.58
N GLN A 124 -0.55 -4.73 -19.95
CA GLN A 124 -0.31 -6.16 -20.19
C GLN A 124 -1.34 -6.81 -21.11
N PHE A 125 -2.39 -6.07 -21.48
CA PHE A 125 -3.48 -6.56 -22.31
C PHE A 125 -3.10 -6.65 -23.80
N ASP A 126 -3.56 -7.71 -24.48
CA ASP A 126 -3.36 -7.89 -25.92
C ASP A 126 -4.35 -7.05 -26.73
N ALA A 127 -3.88 -5.91 -27.23
CA ALA A 127 -4.68 -4.98 -28.01
C ALA A 127 -5.28 -5.58 -29.29
N HIS A 128 -4.71 -6.68 -29.80
CA HIS A 128 -5.23 -7.34 -31.00
C HIS A 128 -6.63 -7.92 -30.77
N GLU A 129 -6.95 -8.40 -29.56
CA GLU A 129 -8.29 -8.92 -29.25
C GLU A 129 -9.37 -7.84 -29.42
N LEU A 130 -9.05 -6.58 -29.10
CA LEU A 130 -9.96 -5.46 -29.27
C LEU A 130 -10.14 -5.04 -30.73
N GLU A 131 -9.06 -5.12 -31.51
CA GLU A 131 -9.08 -4.82 -32.94
C GLU A 131 -9.90 -5.86 -33.72
N TYR A 132 -9.80 -7.14 -33.36
CA TYR A 132 -10.62 -8.21 -33.94
C TYR A 132 -12.11 -8.07 -33.59
N ALA A 133 -12.44 -7.55 -32.40
CA ALA A 133 -13.83 -7.32 -32.01
C ALA A 133 -14.47 -6.15 -32.79
N ASP A 134 -13.80 -5.00 -32.82
CA ASP A 134 -14.20 -3.85 -33.63
C ASP A 134 -12.98 -3.04 -34.06
N ALA A 135 -12.68 -3.06 -35.37
CA ALA A 135 -11.49 -2.46 -35.96
C ALA A 135 -11.35 -0.94 -35.73
N PHE A 136 -12.46 -0.23 -35.50
CA PHE A 136 -12.44 1.22 -35.25
C PHE A 136 -12.70 1.55 -33.77
N LEU A 137 -13.82 1.06 -33.23
CA LEU A 137 -14.27 1.43 -31.88
C LEU A 137 -13.38 0.85 -30.78
N GLY A 138 -12.82 -0.36 -30.98
CA GLY A 138 -11.91 -1.00 -30.04
C GLY A 138 -10.65 -0.17 -29.78
N PRO A 139 -9.81 0.06 -30.80
CA PRO A 139 -8.59 0.86 -30.64
C PRO A 139 -8.86 2.28 -30.15
N PHE A 140 -9.96 2.90 -30.58
CA PHE A 140 -10.34 4.24 -30.14
C PHE A 140 -10.67 4.28 -28.64
N CYS A 141 -11.56 3.41 -28.16
CA CYS A 141 -11.92 3.34 -26.75
C CYS A 141 -10.73 2.93 -25.87
N PHE A 142 -9.89 2.01 -26.35
CA PHE A 142 -8.64 1.60 -25.69
C PHE A 142 -7.66 2.77 -25.53
N SER A 143 -7.38 3.49 -26.63
CA SER A 143 -6.48 4.65 -26.61
C SER A 143 -6.99 5.74 -25.67
N LEU A 144 -8.30 6.03 -25.73
CA LEU A 144 -8.94 7.02 -24.89
C LEU A 144 -8.92 6.62 -23.40
N PHE A 145 -9.12 5.34 -23.09
CA PHE A 145 -8.97 4.81 -21.73
C PHE A 145 -7.54 4.94 -21.23
N ILE A 146 -6.52 4.56 -22.00
CA ILE A 146 -5.12 4.71 -21.57
C ILE A 146 -4.77 6.17 -21.31
N PHE A 147 -5.16 7.07 -22.22
CA PHE A 147 -4.88 8.49 -22.05
C PHE A 147 -5.55 9.07 -20.79
N LEU A 148 -6.83 8.80 -20.58
CA LEU A 148 -7.57 9.35 -19.44
C LEU A 148 -7.24 8.63 -18.11
N ALA A 149 -7.22 7.31 -18.11
CA ALA A 149 -7.10 6.51 -16.89
C ALA A 149 -5.65 6.23 -16.48
N VAL A 150 -4.69 6.16 -17.40
CA VAL A 150 -3.27 5.94 -17.06
C VAL A 150 -2.54 7.27 -17.03
N PHE A 151 -2.52 8.01 -18.13
CA PHE A 151 -1.66 9.20 -18.23
C PHE A 151 -2.12 10.34 -17.31
N LEU A 152 -3.40 10.74 -17.35
CA LEU A 152 -3.89 11.79 -16.45
C LEU A 152 -3.82 11.37 -14.98
N CYS A 153 -4.15 10.11 -14.68
CA CYS A 153 -4.15 9.64 -13.30
C CYS A 153 -2.75 9.57 -12.71
N MET A 154 -1.77 9.06 -13.46
CA MET A 154 -0.37 9.07 -13.04
C MET A 154 0.15 10.50 -12.86
N SER A 155 -0.21 11.42 -13.77
CA SER A 155 0.18 12.82 -13.67
C SER A 155 -0.36 13.49 -12.40
N MET A 156 -1.64 13.26 -12.08
CA MET A 156 -2.25 13.76 -10.84
C MET A 156 -1.63 13.13 -9.60
N PHE A 157 -1.44 11.81 -9.61
CA PHE A 157 -0.82 11.08 -8.50
C PHE A 157 0.58 11.59 -8.16
N ILE A 158 1.42 11.77 -9.19
CA ILE A 158 2.77 12.34 -9.04
C ILE A 158 2.71 13.76 -8.50
N THR A 159 1.77 14.57 -8.99
CA THR A 159 1.60 15.97 -8.55
C THR A 159 1.25 16.06 -7.07
N ILE A 160 0.24 15.30 -6.61
CA ILE A 160 -0.20 15.28 -5.20
C ILE A 160 0.96 14.86 -4.27
N ILE A 161 1.69 13.81 -4.65
CA ILE A 161 2.82 13.31 -3.86
C ILE A 161 3.96 14.34 -3.84
N SER A 162 4.32 14.91 -4.99
CA SER A 162 5.40 15.90 -5.08
C SER A 162 5.09 17.15 -4.26
N ASP A 163 3.85 17.61 -4.27
CA ASP A 163 3.44 18.78 -3.50
C ASP A 163 3.48 18.50 -1.98
N SER A 164 2.89 17.38 -1.57
CA SER A 164 2.94 16.89 -0.18
C SER A 164 4.38 16.68 0.30
N PHE A 165 5.25 16.15 -0.56
CA PHE A 165 6.67 15.97 -0.27
C PHE A 165 7.39 17.29 0.00
N ARG A 166 7.10 18.33 -0.79
CA ARG A 166 7.68 19.67 -0.58
C ARG A 166 7.25 20.23 0.78
N ILE A 167 5.95 20.16 1.09
CA ILE A 167 5.38 20.70 2.34
C ILE A 167 6.00 20.02 3.57
N VAL A 168 6.00 18.69 3.64
CA VAL A 168 6.55 17.96 4.80
C VAL A 168 8.06 18.17 4.93
N ARG A 169 8.80 18.21 3.81
CA ARG A 169 10.25 18.47 3.84
C ARG A 169 10.57 19.86 4.37
N ASP A 170 9.79 20.87 3.99
CA ASP A 170 9.99 22.24 4.47
C ASP A 170 9.60 22.37 5.95
N ASN A 171 8.52 21.71 6.38
CA ASN A 171 8.17 21.61 7.80
C ASN A 171 9.27 20.91 8.62
N ALA A 172 9.85 19.82 8.12
CA ALA A 172 10.95 19.13 8.78
C ALA A 172 12.19 20.03 8.94
N LYS A 173 12.52 20.85 7.92
CA LYS A 173 13.62 21.83 8.01
C LYS A 173 13.33 22.93 9.02
N ASN A 174 12.12 23.47 9.05
CA ASN A 174 11.73 24.52 9.98
C ASN A 174 11.79 24.03 11.44
N ASN A 175 11.26 22.83 11.72
CA ASN A 175 11.34 22.20 13.04
C ASN A 175 12.80 21.97 13.49
N LEU A 176 13.70 21.60 12.58
CA LEU A 176 15.13 21.45 12.91
C LEU A 176 15.77 22.81 13.27
N ASN A 177 15.45 23.86 12.52
CA ASN A 177 15.96 25.20 12.77
C ASN A 177 15.45 25.76 14.11
N GLU A 178 14.17 25.58 14.43
CA GLU A 178 13.59 25.99 15.71
C GLU A 178 14.22 25.23 16.89
N ASN A 179 14.31 23.90 16.79
CA ASN A 179 14.95 23.08 17.83
C ASN A 179 16.42 23.46 18.04
N TYR A 180 17.16 23.74 16.96
CA TYR A 180 18.54 24.20 17.06
C TYR A 180 18.63 25.58 17.72
N GLN A 181 17.73 26.50 17.40
CA GLN A 181 17.66 27.81 18.04
C GLN A 181 17.30 27.73 19.53
N ILE A 182 16.35 26.86 19.91
CA ILE A 182 15.99 26.61 21.31
C ILE A 182 17.17 25.99 22.06
N LEU A 183 17.88 25.03 21.46
CA LEU A 183 19.06 24.41 22.04
C LEU A 183 20.20 25.42 22.23
N LEU A 184 20.44 26.30 21.24
CA LEU A 184 21.38 27.42 21.36
C LEU A 184 20.96 28.41 22.45
N TYR A 185 19.67 28.72 22.57
CA TYR A 185 19.15 29.62 23.60
C TYR A 185 19.33 29.03 25.00
N MET A 186 19.00 27.74 25.19
CA MET A 186 19.23 27.01 26.44
C MET A 186 20.72 26.94 26.77
N PHE A 187 21.59 26.66 25.78
CA PHE A 187 23.03 26.62 25.98
C PHE A 187 23.59 27.99 26.36
N ARG A 188 23.12 29.08 25.74
CA ARG A 188 23.48 30.46 26.10
C ARG A 188 23.03 30.82 27.51
N LYS A 189 21.80 30.49 27.90
CA LYS A 189 21.30 30.66 29.27
C LYS A 189 22.11 29.84 30.28
N PHE A 190 22.44 28.61 29.94
CA PHE A 190 23.28 27.74 30.76
C PHE A 190 24.70 28.28 30.91
N GLN A 191 25.30 28.83 29.84
CA GLN A 191 26.59 29.53 29.91
C GLN A 191 26.54 30.80 30.75
N GLN A 192 25.44 31.55 30.70
CA GLN A 192 25.22 32.71 31.58
C GLN A 192 25.06 32.29 33.04
N TRP A 193 24.39 31.18 33.29
CA TRP A 193 24.17 30.62 34.63
C TRP A 193 25.44 29.98 35.22
N LEU A 194 26.25 29.33 34.38
CA LEU A 194 27.60 28.85 34.71
C LEU A 194 28.62 29.97 34.89
N GLY A 195 28.23 31.23 34.74
CA GLY A 195 29.00 32.37 35.21
C GLY A 195 30.44 32.40 34.69
N LYS A 196 30.63 32.76 33.42
CA LYS A 196 31.87 33.48 33.05
C LYS A 196 31.79 34.91 33.58
N THR A 197 31.96 35.03 34.89
CA THR A 197 32.47 36.23 35.55
C THR A 197 33.84 36.54 34.92
N LYS A 198 34.01 37.75 34.38
CA LYS A 198 35.27 38.30 33.82
C LYS A 198 35.87 37.60 32.58
N LEU A 199 35.28 37.79 31.41
CA LEU A 199 36.06 37.73 30.14
C LEU A 199 35.62 38.74 29.06
N HIS A 200 34.70 39.66 29.40
CA HIS A 200 34.22 40.67 28.46
C HIS A 200 35.06 41.96 28.48
N ILE A 201 35.96 42.13 29.45
CA ILE A 201 36.85 43.30 29.57
C ILE A 201 38.16 43.10 28.80
N TYR A 202 38.69 41.87 28.69
CA TYR A 202 39.98 41.63 28.03
C TYR A 202 39.90 41.58 26.50
N ILE A 203 38.80 41.11 25.92
CA ILE A 203 38.68 41.03 24.44
C ILE A 203 38.42 42.41 23.82
N VAL A 204 37.72 43.33 24.51
CA VAL A 204 37.47 44.69 24.00
C VAL A 204 38.72 45.57 24.06
N VAL A 205 39.68 45.28 24.95
CA VAL A 205 40.97 46.00 25.04
C VAL A 205 42.02 45.46 24.04
N LEU A 206 41.88 44.22 23.57
CA LEU A 206 42.81 43.59 22.61
C LEU A 206 42.45 43.81 21.13
N LEU A 207 41.28 44.40 20.85
CA LEU A 207 40.77 44.66 19.49
C LEU A 207 40.66 46.16 19.16
N LYS A 208 41.35 47.00 19.95
CA LYS A 208 41.59 48.41 19.67
C LYS A 208 43.07 48.61 19.36
#